data_AF-A0A0V8D462-F1
#
_entry.id   AF-A0A0V8D462-F1
#
_cell.length_a   1.000
_cell.length_b   1.000
_cell.length_c   1.000
_cell.angle_alpha   90.00
_cell.angle_beta   90.00
_cell.angle_gamma   90.00
#
_symmetry.space_group_name_H-M   'P 1'
#
loop_
_entity.id
_entity.type
_entity.pdbx_description
1 polymer ?
#
loop_
_entity_poly.entity_id
_entity_poly.type
_entity_poly.pdbx_seq_one_letter_code
_entity_poly.pdbx_strand_id
1 'polypeptide(L)'
;MGYLEENPVSSVILPRYTQTIGEYEKKQKKFLSKEEMSLFLKSMNKACLDVRQKRMILLFEFLFLTGLRIGEALALRWENVHLEENIIHIKYNLDYHSVRAKEKKLSLPKTADSIRKIFINERCVEILIWYQTENQLNNFDSEFIFLNSKGNLHALNSLTVFLKRQATIAKIPNKNPRDFSTHLFRHSHISLLAEMGLPVKTIMQRVGHKDEKTTLQIYTHVTQSMNEDTLEKLNEIKL
;
A
#
# COMPACT_ATOMS: atom_id res chain seq x y z
N MET A 1 -0.80 37.51 33.92
CA MET A 1 -0.94 37.03 32.53
C MET A 1 -2.41 36.93 32.23
N GLY A 2 -2.93 37.79 31.35
CA GLY A 2 -4.35 37.79 30.98
C GLY A 2 -4.60 36.77 29.87
N TYR A 3 -5.62 35.93 30.04
CA TYR A 3 -6.15 35.10 28.97
C TYR A 3 -7.02 35.96 28.06
N LEU A 4 -6.99 35.70 26.75
CA LEU A 4 -7.89 36.36 25.79
C LEU A 4 -9.26 35.68 25.83
N GLU A 5 -10.31 36.47 26.02
CA GLU A 5 -11.71 35.98 26.03
C GLU A 5 -12.20 35.60 24.63
N GLU A 6 -11.65 36.22 23.59
CA GLU A 6 -12.03 35.97 22.20
C GLU A 6 -10.83 35.66 21.31
N ASN A 7 -11.06 34.78 20.34
CA ASN A 7 -10.05 34.38 19.38
C ASN A 7 -9.89 35.48 18.30
N PRO A 8 -8.76 36.21 18.23
CA PRO A 8 -8.58 37.33 17.30
C PRO A 8 -8.58 36.92 15.82
N VAL A 9 -8.56 35.62 15.53
CA VAL A 9 -8.55 35.06 14.17
C VAL A 9 -9.94 34.55 13.74
N SER A 10 -10.97 34.66 14.59
CA SER A 10 -12.33 34.17 14.30
C SER A 10 -12.98 34.86 13.10
N SER A 11 -12.64 36.13 12.86
CA SER A 11 -13.17 36.97 11.79
C SER A 11 -12.36 36.90 10.50
N VAL A 12 -11.27 36.13 10.48
CA VAL A 12 -10.36 36.06 9.33
C VAL A 12 -10.93 35.08 8.31
N ILE A 13 -11.39 35.63 7.17
CA ILE A 13 -11.75 34.84 6.01
C ILE A 13 -10.45 34.43 5.32
N LEU A 14 -10.09 33.15 5.45
CA LEU A 14 -8.95 32.59 4.72
C LEU A 14 -9.22 32.69 3.21
N PRO A 15 -8.23 33.10 2.40
CA PRO A 15 -8.38 33.15 0.95
C PRO A 15 -8.77 31.76 0.42
N ARG A 16 -9.60 31.71 -0.62
CA ARG A 16 -9.89 30.46 -1.32
C ARG A 16 -8.57 29.83 -1.75
N TYR A 17 -8.28 28.66 -1.20
CA TYR A 17 -7.07 27.92 -1.51
C TYR A 17 -7.13 27.47 -2.98
N THR A 18 -6.37 28.15 -3.83
CA THR A 18 -6.18 27.73 -5.23
C THR A 18 -5.07 26.70 -5.25
N GLN A 19 -5.40 25.45 -5.54
CA GLN A 19 -4.42 24.37 -5.60
C GLN A 19 -3.40 24.69 -6.69
N THR A 20 -2.11 24.74 -6.34
CA THR A 20 -1.04 25.01 -7.31
C THR A 20 -0.77 23.76 -8.16
N ILE A 21 -0.25 23.96 -9.38
CA ILE A 21 0.16 22.85 -10.27
C ILE A 21 1.15 21.91 -9.55
N GLY A 22 2.09 22.47 -8.77
CA GLY A 22 3.05 21.67 -8.00
C GLY A 22 2.42 20.82 -6.88
N GLU A 23 1.28 21.23 -6.31
CA GLU A 23 0.53 20.43 -5.33
C GLU A 23 -0.30 19.34 -5.99
N TYR A 24 -0.83 19.61 -7.19
CA TYR A 24 -1.47 18.61 -8.04
C TYR A 24 -0.49 17.49 -8.43
N GLU A 25 0.70 17.85 -8.92
CA GLU A 25 1.76 16.89 -9.25
C GLU A 25 2.25 16.09 -8.02
N LYS A 26 2.34 16.73 -6.85
CA LYS A 26 2.69 16.05 -5.59
C LYS A 26 1.65 15.00 -5.20
N LYS A 27 0.37 15.21 -5.48
CA LYS A 27 -0.69 14.23 -5.19
C LYS A 27 -0.58 13.02 -6.13
N GLN A 28 -0.32 13.23 -7.43
CA GLN A 28 -0.10 12.14 -8.38
C GLN A 28 1.14 11.30 -8.06
N LYS A 29 2.16 11.87 -7.41
CA LYS A 29 3.34 11.12 -6.95
C LYS A 29 3.06 10.13 -5.82
N LYS A 30 1.90 10.20 -5.15
CA LYS A 30 1.59 9.38 -3.95
C LYS A 30 1.18 7.94 -4.23
N PHE A 31 0.83 7.59 -5.46
CA PHE A 31 0.43 6.24 -5.89
C PHE A 31 0.99 5.95 -7.28
N LEU A 32 0.83 4.71 -7.73
CA LEU A 32 1.13 4.25 -9.09
C LEU A 32 -0.18 3.95 -9.82
N SER A 33 -0.34 4.41 -11.05
CA SER A 33 -1.42 3.94 -11.92
C SER A 33 -1.26 2.45 -12.25
N LYS A 34 -2.29 1.84 -12.84
CA LYS A 34 -2.24 0.44 -13.30
C LYS A 34 -1.11 0.21 -14.30
N GLU A 35 -0.89 1.14 -15.22
CA GLU A 35 0.15 1.10 -16.25
C GLU A 35 1.53 1.28 -15.63
N GLU A 36 1.68 2.23 -14.70
CA GLU A 36 2.94 2.45 -13.98
C GLU A 36 3.30 1.24 -13.12
N MET A 37 2.32 0.61 -12.46
CA MET A 37 2.54 -0.61 -11.70
C MET A 37 2.92 -1.77 -12.62
N SER A 38 2.30 -1.91 -13.80
CA SER A 38 2.69 -2.90 -14.79
C SER A 38 4.14 -2.68 -15.25
N LEU A 39 4.54 -1.43 -15.51
CA LEU A 39 5.92 -1.07 -15.85
C LEU A 39 6.89 -1.42 -14.71
N PHE A 40 6.49 -1.14 -13.47
CA PHE A 40 7.26 -1.45 -12.27
C PHE A 40 7.43 -2.97 -12.07
N LEU A 41 6.36 -3.76 -12.22
CA LEU A 41 6.43 -5.22 -12.16
C LEU A 41 7.26 -5.80 -13.31
N LYS A 42 7.15 -5.24 -14.52
CA LYS A 42 7.98 -5.64 -15.67
C LYS A 42 9.45 -5.34 -15.45
N SER A 43 9.81 -4.20 -14.86
CA SER A 43 11.21 -3.90 -14.54
C SER A 43 11.78 -4.89 -13.52
N MET A 44 10.91 -5.42 -12.66
CA MET A 44 11.27 -6.44 -11.69
C MET A 44 11.39 -7.85 -12.27
N ASN A 45 10.85 -8.14 -13.47
CA ASN A 45 10.82 -9.49 -14.08
C ASN A 45 11.94 -9.77 -15.11
N LYS A 46 12.88 -8.85 -15.37
CA LYS A 46 13.96 -9.08 -16.34
C LYS A 46 15.08 -9.97 -15.76
N ALA A 47 15.19 -11.18 -16.34
CA ALA A 47 16.28 -12.17 -16.39
C ALA A 47 17.14 -12.41 -15.12
N CYS A 48 17.07 -13.63 -14.58
CA CYS A 48 17.83 -14.16 -13.42
C CYS A 48 17.59 -13.42 -12.09
N LEU A 49 16.36 -13.51 -11.57
CA LEU A 49 16.08 -13.08 -10.20
C LEU A 49 16.59 -14.09 -9.20
N ASP A 50 17.63 -13.71 -8.47
CA ASP A 50 18.00 -14.33 -7.19
C ASP A 50 16.73 -14.48 -6.31
N VAL A 51 16.59 -15.63 -5.62
CA VAL A 51 15.46 -15.95 -4.74
C VAL A 51 15.19 -14.82 -3.75
N ARG A 52 16.25 -14.16 -3.26
CA ARG A 52 16.13 -12.97 -2.40
C ARG A 52 15.31 -11.86 -3.04
N GLN A 53 15.55 -11.56 -4.31
CA GLN A 53 14.86 -10.51 -5.04
C GLN A 53 13.42 -10.95 -5.35
N LYS A 54 13.22 -12.20 -5.77
CA LYS A 54 11.89 -12.76 -6.03
C LYS A 54 10.98 -12.66 -4.81
N ARG A 55 11.47 -12.98 -3.60
CA ARG A 55 10.74 -12.78 -2.34
C ARG A 55 10.24 -11.33 -2.19
N MET A 56 11.13 -10.35 -2.34
CA MET A 56 10.76 -8.94 -2.21
C MET A 56 9.75 -8.47 -3.27
N ILE A 57 9.89 -8.95 -4.51
CA ILE A 57 8.99 -8.60 -5.62
C ILE A 57 7.58 -9.12 -5.34
N LEU A 58 7.45 -10.40 -4.98
CA LEU A 58 6.15 -11.00 -4.68
C LEU A 58 5.49 -10.37 -3.44
N LEU A 59 6.30 -9.94 -2.45
CA LEU A 59 5.79 -9.16 -1.32
C LEU A 59 5.21 -7.80 -1.78
N PHE A 60 5.89 -7.08 -2.67
CA PHE A 60 5.39 -5.81 -3.19
C PHE A 60 4.14 -5.97 -4.06
N GLU A 61 4.10 -7.01 -4.89
CA GLU A 61 2.92 -7.37 -5.67
C GLU A 61 1.74 -7.69 -4.74
N PHE A 62 1.97 -8.48 -3.69
CA PHE A 62 0.96 -8.78 -2.69
C PHE A 62 0.44 -7.52 -1.97
N LEU A 63 1.32 -6.59 -1.59
CA LEU A 63 0.92 -5.31 -0.99
C LEU A 63 0.06 -4.48 -1.94
N PHE A 64 0.38 -4.47 -3.23
CA PHE A 64 -0.39 -3.76 -4.24
C PHE A 64 -1.78 -4.37 -4.44
N LEU A 65 -1.93 -5.70 -4.41
CA LEU A 65 -3.22 -6.38 -4.61
C LEU A 65 -4.13 -6.35 -3.37
N THR A 66 -3.54 -6.22 -2.18
CA THR A 66 -4.28 -6.30 -0.91
C THR A 66 -4.48 -4.94 -0.23
N GLY A 67 -3.59 -3.98 -0.48
CA GLY A 67 -3.58 -2.68 0.19
C GLY A 67 -3.14 -2.73 1.65
N LEU A 68 -2.51 -3.82 2.09
CA LEU A 68 -1.99 -3.94 3.46
C LEU A 68 -0.87 -2.95 3.74
N ARG A 69 -0.70 -2.58 5.01
CA ARG A 69 0.54 -1.91 5.44
C ARG A 69 1.67 -2.94 5.47
N ILE A 70 2.90 -2.51 5.22
CA ILE A 70 4.07 -3.42 5.25
C ILE A 70 4.22 -4.17 6.58
N GLY A 71 3.94 -3.51 7.70
CA GLY A 71 3.98 -4.14 9.03
C GLY A 71 2.85 -5.16 9.25
N GLU A 72 1.70 -4.99 8.59
CA GLU A 72 0.60 -5.97 8.62
C GLU A 72 0.97 -7.19 7.77
N ALA A 73 1.51 -6.98 6.57
CA ALA A 73 1.98 -8.08 5.71
C ALA A 73 3.10 -8.88 6.39
N LEU A 74 4.12 -8.20 6.93
CA LEU A 74 5.24 -8.89 7.60
C LEU A 74 4.87 -9.51 8.95
N ALA A 75 3.72 -9.17 9.54
CA ALA A 75 3.18 -9.84 10.72
C ALA A 75 2.21 -10.98 10.39
N LEU A 76 1.93 -11.23 9.11
CA LEU A 76 0.96 -12.23 8.68
C LEU A 76 1.49 -13.65 8.94
N ARG A 77 0.63 -14.48 9.51
CA ARG A 77 0.90 -15.87 9.90
C ARG A 77 0.03 -16.84 9.11
N TRP A 78 0.53 -18.07 8.95
CA TRP A 78 -0.21 -19.14 8.25
C TRP A 78 -1.57 -19.44 8.90
N GLU A 79 -1.67 -19.39 10.23
CA GLU A 79 -2.93 -19.58 10.99
C GLU A 79 -4.03 -18.55 10.67
N ASN A 80 -3.70 -17.45 9.98
CA ASN A 80 -4.65 -16.39 9.64
C ASN A 80 -5.03 -16.36 8.16
N VAL A 81 -4.57 -17.34 7.37
CA VAL A 81 -4.84 -17.45 5.94
C VAL A 81 -5.69 -18.68 5.69
N HIS A 82 -6.89 -18.46 5.12
CA HIS A 82 -7.82 -19.51 4.73
C HIS A 82 -7.87 -19.55 3.19
N LEU A 83 -7.00 -20.38 2.59
CA LEU A 83 -6.83 -20.44 1.13
C LEU A 83 -8.07 -21.01 0.42
N GLU A 84 -8.82 -21.92 1.05
CA GLU A 84 -10.05 -22.49 0.47
C GLU A 84 -11.15 -21.44 0.32
N GLU A 85 -11.23 -20.51 1.28
CA GLU A 85 -12.22 -19.43 1.29
C GLU A 85 -11.71 -18.15 0.63
N ASN A 86 -10.43 -18.10 0.22
CA ASN A 86 -9.73 -16.90 -0.25
C ASN A 86 -9.83 -15.73 0.74
N ILE A 87 -9.69 -16.00 2.05
CA ILE A 87 -9.81 -15.01 3.12
C ILE A 87 -8.51 -14.91 3.92
N ILE A 88 -8.14 -13.67 4.27
CA ILE A 88 -7.07 -13.39 5.23
C ILE A 88 -7.62 -12.57 6.40
N HIS A 89 -7.32 -13.01 7.62
CA HIS A 89 -7.56 -12.25 8.84
C HIS A 89 -6.34 -11.40 9.21
N ILE A 90 -6.49 -10.09 9.13
CA ILE A 90 -5.45 -9.14 9.52
C ILE A 90 -5.63 -8.82 11.00
N LYS A 91 -4.79 -9.41 11.86
CA LYS A 91 -4.88 -9.25 13.32
C LYS A 91 -3.70 -8.51 13.94
N TYR A 92 -2.53 -8.54 13.32
CA TYR A 92 -1.28 -8.08 13.92
C TYR A 92 -0.57 -7.03 13.06
N ASN A 93 0.28 -6.24 13.69
CA ASN A 93 1.19 -5.33 13.00
C ASN A 93 2.58 -5.42 13.63
N LEU A 94 3.60 -5.53 12.79
CA LEU A 94 4.99 -5.52 13.25
C LEU A 94 5.44 -4.09 13.53
N ASP A 95 5.74 -3.78 14.79
CA ASP A 95 6.37 -2.51 15.16
C ASP A 95 7.89 -2.59 14.90
N TYR A 96 8.38 -1.66 14.09
CA TYR A 96 9.80 -1.57 13.73
C TYR A 96 10.57 -0.58 14.60
N HIS A 97 9.90 0.17 15.47
CA HIS A 97 10.54 1.13 16.37
C HIS A 97 11.07 0.50 17.67
N SER A 98 10.84 -0.79 17.90
CA SER A 98 11.45 -1.49 19.04
C SER A 98 12.95 -1.71 18.80
N VAL A 99 13.75 -1.25 19.75
CA VAL A 99 15.17 -0.86 19.63
C VAL A 99 16.15 -2.02 19.32
N ARG A 100 15.71 -3.26 19.17
CA ARG A 100 16.58 -4.41 18.86
C ARG A 100 15.93 -5.40 17.89
N ALA A 101 16.71 -5.93 16.95
CA ALA A 101 16.25 -6.93 15.98
C ALA A 101 15.67 -8.22 16.59
N LYS A 102 16.07 -8.55 17.84
CA LYS A 102 15.53 -9.65 18.66
C LYS A 102 14.23 -9.30 19.40
N GLU A 103 13.83 -8.03 19.42
CA GLU A 103 12.65 -7.53 20.13
C GLU A 103 11.64 -6.93 19.16
N LYS A 104 11.53 -7.45 17.93
CA LYS A 104 10.41 -7.15 17.04
C LYS A 104 9.14 -7.66 17.71
N LYS A 105 8.49 -6.83 18.51
CA LYS A 105 7.26 -7.16 19.21
C LYS A 105 6.14 -7.12 18.18
N LEU A 106 5.40 -8.22 18.07
CA LEU A 106 4.09 -8.15 17.46
C LEU A 106 3.25 -7.22 18.31
N SER A 107 2.90 -6.08 17.74
CA SER A 107 1.93 -5.20 18.38
C SER A 107 0.55 -5.68 17.95
N LEU A 108 -0.31 -5.92 18.93
CA LEU A 108 -1.73 -5.87 18.67
C LEU A 108 -2.04 -4.47 18.13
N PRO A 109 -2.92 -4.36 17.13
CA PRO A 109 -3.33 -3.06 16.67
C PRO A 109 -3.89 -2.26 17.84
N LYS A 110 -3.50 -0.99 17.94
CA LYS A 110 -3.90 -0.10 19.05
C LYS A 110 -5.43 0.10 19.15
N THR A 111 -6.20 -0.34 18.16
CA THR A 111 -7.67 -0.23 18.08
C THR A 111 -8.30 -1.48 17.48
N ALA A 112 -9.48 -1.87 17.98
CA ALA A 112 -10.25 -3.02 17.50
C ALA A 112 -10.55 -2.95 15.98
N ASP A 113 -10.73 -1.74 15.44
CA ASP A 113 -11.03 -1.46 14.02
C ASP A 113 -9.93 -1.87 13.04
N SER A 114 -8.74 -2.17 13.54
CA SER A 114 -7.65 -2.65 12.70
C SER A 114 -7.72 -4.15 12.44
N ILE A 115 -8.49 -4.90 13.25
CA ILE A 115 -8.75 -6.32 13.03
C ILE A 115 -9.83 -6.44 11.96
N ARG A 116 -9.48 -7.04 10.83
CA ARG A 116 -10.38 -7.13 9.68
C ARG A 116 -10.15 -8.41 8.88
N LYS A 117 -11.17 -8.80 8.13
CA LYS A 117 -11.07 -9.84 7.11
C LYS A 117 -10.99 -9.19 5.72
N ILE A 118 -10.11 -9.69 4.87
CA ILE A 118 -10.04 -9.28 3.47
C ILE A 118 -10.15 -10.51 2.56
N PHE A 119 -10.86 -10.33 1.45
CA PHE A 119 -10.87 -11.30 0.35
C PHE A 119 -9.67 -11.06 -0.55
N ILE A 120 -9.03 -12.14 -0.99
CA ILE A 120 -7.88 -12.12 -1.89
C ILE A 120 -8.23 -12.74 -3.24
N ASN A 121 -7.50 -12.33 -4.28
CA ASN A 121 -7.65 -12.92 -5.62
C ASN A 121 -6.70 -14.12 -5.81
N GLU A 122 -6.90 -14.85 -6.90
CA GLU A 122 -6.08 -16.01 -7.29
C GLU A 122 -4.59 -15.69 -7.31
N ARG A 123 -4.21 -14.51 -7.81
CA ARG A 123 -2.80 -14.10 -7.83
C ARG A 123 -2.19 -13.98 -6.43
N CYS A 124 -2.95 -13.50 -5.44
CA CYS A 124 -2.47 -13.50 -4.05
C CYS A 124 -2.32 -14.93 -3.53
N VAL A 125 -3.24 -15.84 -3.87
CA VAL A 125 -3.14 -17.26 -3.50
C VAL A 125 -1.87 -17.88 -4.08
N GLU A 126 -1.58 -17.65 -5.36
CA GLU A 126 -0.33 -18.10 -6.01
C GLU A 126 0.91 -17.60 -5.27
N ILE A 127 0.93 -16.32 -4.87
CA ILE A 127 2.04 -15.75 -4.10
C ILE A 127 2.21 -16.46 -2.76
N LEU A 128 1.11 -16.73 -2.06
CA LEU A 128 1.13 -17.40 -0.76
C LEU A 128 1.61 -18.85 -0.91
N ILE A 129 1.10 -19.60 -1.89
CA ILE A 129 1.55 -20.97 -2.18
C ILE A 129 3.04 -20.97 -2.52
N TRP A 130 3.51 -20.02 -3.33
CA TRP A 130 4.94 -19.92 -3.65
C TRP A 130 5.79 -19.73 -2.39
N TYR A 131 5.37 -18.84 -1.47
CA TYR A 131 6.07 -18.65 -0.19
C TYR A 131 6.02 -19.90 0.69
N GLN A 132 4.90 -20.62 0.71
CA GLN A 132 4.75 -21.86 1.47
C GLN A 132 5.76 -22.91 0.99
N THR A 133 5.78 -23.17 -0.31
CA THR A 133 6.69 -24.13 -0.95
C THR A 133 8.14 -23.74 -0.72
N GLU A 134 8.51 -22.49 -0.94
CA GLU A 134 9.89 -22.04 -0.78
C GLU A 134 10.37 -22.07 0.68
N ASN A 135 9.50 -21.74 1.64
CA ASN A 135 9.85 -21.81 3.06
C ASN A 135 10.04 -23.27 3.50
N GLN A 136 9.21 -24.19 3.00
CA GLN A 136 9.35 -25.63 3.24
C GLN A 136 10.64 -26.19 2.62
N LEU A 137 10.93 -25.86 1.36
CA LEU A 137 12.16 -26.31 0.67
C LEU A 137 13.45 -25.89 1.39
N ASN A 138 13.42 -24.74 2.09
CA ASN A 138 14.55 -24.25 2.86
C ASN A 138 14.50 -24.64 4.35
N ASN A 139 13.55 -25.47 4.77
CA ASN A 139 13.33 -25.91 6.15
C ASN A 139 13.22 -24.73 7.15
N PHE A 140 12.53 -23.67 6.78
CA PHE A 140 12.30 -22.54 7.68
C PHE A 140 11.16 -22.86 8.66
N ASP A 141 11.51 -23.02 9.93
CA ASP A 141 10.57 -23.15 11.03
C ASP A 141 10.11 -21.76 11.50
N SER A 142 8.98 -21.29 10.95
CA SER A 142 8.41 -20.00 11.32
C SER A 142 6.91 -19.95 11.08
N GLU A 143 6.19 -19.32 12.01
CA GLU A 143 4.77 -19.02 11.87
C GLU A 143 4.47 -17.96 10.80
N PHE A 144 5.47 -17.16 10.42
CA PHE A 144 5.31 -16.03 9.50
C PHE A 144 5.42 -16.45 8.03
N ILE A 145 4.66 -15.77 7.18
CA ILE A 145 4.61 -16.06 5.74
C ILE A 145 5.79 -15.43 5.00
N PHE A 146 5.92 -14.11 5.13
CA PHE A 146 6.85 -13.31 4.33
C PHE A 146 8.24 -13.24 4.96
N LEU A 147 9.01 -14.32 4.76
CA LEU A 147 10.39 -14.44 5.21
C LEU A 147 11.38 -14.05 4.11
N ASN A 148 12.54 -13.55 4.52
CA ASN A 148 13.68 -13.35 3.65
C ASN A 148 14.35 -14.69 3.28
N SER A 149 15.36 -14.65 2.41
CA SER A 149 16.10 -15.84 1.94
C SER A 149 16.91 -16.56 3.03
N LYS A 150 16.89 -16.08 4.28
CA LYS A 150 17.56 -16.65 5.45
C LYS A 150 16.56 -17.06 6.55
N GLY A 151 15.27 -17.18 6.22
CA GLY A 151 14.22 -17.56 7.17
C GLY A 151 13.85 -16.51 8.21
N ASN A 152 14.34 -15.27 8.08
CA ASN A 152 14.06 -14.18 9.01
C ASN A 152 13.07 -13.17 8.40
N LEU A 153 12.37 -12.41 9.23
CA LEU A 153 11.53 -11.31 8.74
C LEU A 153 12.36 -10.28 7.97
N HIS A 154 11.81 -9.77 6.88
CA HIS A 154 12.45 -8.72 6.09
C HIS A 154 12.79 -7.49 6.95
N ALA A 155 13.96 -6.90 6.70
CA ALA A 155 14.32 -5.61 7.26
C ALA A 155 13.75 -4.48 6.37
N LEU A 156 13.08 -3.49 6.98
CA LEU A 156 12.50 -2.37 6.22
C LEU A 156 13.54 -1.60 5.40
N ASN A 157 14.75 -1.42 5.93
CA ASN A 157 15.82 -0.74 5.20
C ASN A 157 16.19 -1.51 3.92
N SER A 158 16.29 -2.85 3.99
CA SER A 158 16.58 -3.68 2.83
C SER A 158 15.48 -3.59 1.77
N LEU A 159 14.21 -3.64 2.19
CA LEU A 159 13.06 -3.45 1.28
C LEU A 159 13.09 -2.05 0.65
N THR A 160 13.35 -1.01 1.43
CA THR A 160 13.40 0.37 0.96
C THR A 160 14.52 0.57 -0.05
N VAL A 161 15.73 0.09 0.23
CA VAL A 161 16.87 0.17 -0.70
C VAL A 161 16.56 -0.57 -2.00
N PHE A 162 16.02 -1.78 -1.90
CA PHE A 162 15.64 -2.56 -3.07
C PHE A 162 14.57 -1.85 -3.90
N LEU A 163 13.52 -1.34 -3.25
CA LEU A 163 12.43 -0.61 -3.88
C LEU A 163 12.94 0.61 -4.67
N LYS A 164 13.78 1.45 -4.03
CA LYS A 164 14.38 2.62 -4.68
C LYS A 164 15.25 2.25 -5.87
N ARG A 165 16.02 1.16 -5.76
CA ARG A 165 16.81 0.65 -6.89
C ARG A 165 15.91 0.25 -8.07
N GLN A 166 14.83 -0.48 -7.81
CA GLN A 166 13.89 -0.87 -8.85
C GLN A 166 13.19 0.33 -9.48
N ALA A 167 12.84 1.34 -8.69
CA ALA A 167 12.27 2.59 -9.21
C ALA A 167 13.20 3.29 -10.21
N THR A 168 14.51 3.34 -9.91
CA THR A 168 15.52 3.90 -10.83
C THR A 168 15.58 3.13 -12.15
N ILE A 169 15.43 1.79 -12.10
CA ILE A 169 15.47 0.92 -13.28
C ILE A 169 14.18 1.06 -14.10
N ALA A 170 13.02 1.13 -13.43
CA ALA A 170 11.71 1.25 -14.04
C ALA A 170 11.54 2.57 -14.82
N LYS A 171 12.23 3.63 -14.40
CA LYS A 171 12.18 4.97 -15.01
C LYS A 171 10.75 5.44 -15.24
N ILE A 172 9.91 5.33 -14.22
CA ILE A 172 8.51 5.76 -14.29
C ILE A 172 8.49 7.30 -14.51
N PRO A 173 7.79 7.81 -15.54
CA PRO A 173 7.69 9.24 -15.80
C PRO A 173 7.22 10.01 -14.57
N ASN A 174 7.76 11.22 -14.37
CA ASN A 174 7.37 12.13 -13.29
C ASN A 174 7.52 11.58 -11.85
N LYS A 175 8.22 10.46 -11.64
CA LYS A 175 8.51 9.92 -10.31
C LYS A 175 10.01 9.71 -10.10
N ASN A 176 10.48 10.09 -8.93
CA ASN A 176 11.85 9.87 -8.51
C ASN A 176 11.92 8.65 -7.57
N PRO A 177 13.06 7.97 -7.47
CA PRO A 177 13.26 6.88 -6.50
C PRO A 177 12.91 7.26 -5.06
N ARG A 178 13.02 8.56 -4.69
CA ARG A 178 12.66 9.05 -3.35
C ARG A 178 11.17 8.98 -3.05
N ASP A 179 10.33 8.97 -4.08
CA ASP A 179 8.87 8.89 -3.97
C ASP A 179 8.40 7.45 -3.68
N PHE A 180 9.27 6.46 -3.90
CA PHE A 180 8.96 5.06 -3.68
C PHE A 180 9.18 4.66 -2.22
N SER A 181 8.06 4.37 -1.56
CA SER A 181 7.99 3.79 -0.22
C SER A 181 7.02 2.60 -0.21
N THR A 182 7.02 1.80 0.85
CA THR A 182 6.06 0.68 0.96
C THR A 182 4.60 1.15 1.05
N HIS A 183 4.35 2.38 1.51
CA HIS A 183 3.01 2.98 1.50
C HIS A 183 2.49 3.27 0.10
N LEU A 184 3.38 3.42 -0.89
CA LEU A 184 3.02 3.63 -2.28
C LEU A 184 2.07 2.54 -2.77
N PHE A 185 2.37 1.26 -2.51
CA PHE A 185 1.53 0.13 -2.95
C PHE A 185 0.12 0.19 -2.37
N ARG A 186 -0.02 0.58 -1.10
CA ARG A 186 -1.32 0.77 -0.46
C ARG A 186 -2.11 1.90 -1.12
N HIS A 187 -1.46 3.03 -1.39
CA HIS A 187 -2.10 4.15 -2.07
C HIS A 187 -2.53 3.79 -3.49
N SER A 188 -1.69 3.03 -4.21
CA SER A 188 -2.04 2.50 -5.53
C SER A 188 -3.22 1.53 -5.47
N HIS A 189 -3.30 0.67 -4.45
CA HIS A 189 -4.46 -0.19 -4.24
C HIS A 189 -5.75 0.62 -4.00
N ILE A 190 -5.66 1.69 -3.21
CA ILE A 190 -6.78 2.61 -2.97
C ILE A 190 -7.21 3.30 -4.27
N SER A 191 -6.25 3.79 -5.07
CA SER A 191 -6.53 4.39 -6.38
C SER A 191 -7.24 3.41 -7.30
N LEU A 192 -6.71 2.19 -7.41
CA LEU A 192 -7.30 1.14 -8.24
C LEU A 192 -8.75 0.85 -7.85
N LEU A 193 -9.05 0.71 -6.55
CA LEU A 193 -10.42 0.48 -6.11
C LEU A 193 -11.34 1.68 -6.34
N ALA A 194 -10.82 2.90 -6.24
CA ALA A 194 -11.57 4.11 -6.54
C ALA A 194 -11.89 4.21 -8.05
N GLU A 195 -10.92 3.89 -8.92
CA GLU A 195 -11.09 3.80 -10.38
C GLU A 195 -12.13 2.73 -10.76
N MET A 196 -12.20 1.64 -10.00
CA MET A 196 -13.24 0.60 -10.15
C MET A 196 -14.62 1.03 -9.63
N GLY A 197 -14.76 2.26 -9.11
CA GLY A 197 -16.04 2.79 -8.63
C GLY A 197 -16.50 2.24 -7.28
N LEU A 198 -15.60 1.64 -6.48
CA LEU A 198 -16.00 1.14 -5.16
C LEU A 198 -16.31 2.30 -4.21
N PRO A 199 -17.36 2.19 -3.36
CA PRO A 199 -17.63 3.19 -2.35
C PRO A 199 -16.46 3.37 -1.39
N VAL A 200 -16.16 4.62 -1.04
CA VAL A 200 -15.05 4.97 -0.12
C VAL A 200 -15.11 4.19 1.20
N LYS A 201 -16.31 3.96 1.75
CA LYS A 201 -16.51 3.19 2.98
C LYS A 201 -16.03 1.74 2.83
N THR A 202 -16.31 1.10 1.70
CA THR A 202 -15.86 -0.26 1.37
C THR A 202 -14.34 -0.32 1.26
N ILE A 203 -13.74 0.68 0.60
CA ILE A 203 -12.28 0.80 0.49
C ILE A 203 -11.66 0.93 1.89
N MET A 204 -12.18 1.83 2.72
CA MET A 204 -11.70 2.06 4.08
C MET A 204 -11.83 0.82 4.97
N GLN A 205 -12.92 0.06 4.86
CA GLN A 205 -13.08 -1.21 5.57
C GLN A 205 -12.02 -2.24 5.14
N ARG A 206 -11.70 -2.31 3.84
CA ARG A 206 -10.67 -3.23 3.32
C ARG A 206 -9.27 -2.84 3.75
N VAL A 207 -8.91 -1.56 3.62
CA VAL A 207 -7.54 -1.11 3.90
C VAL A 207 -7.35 -0.80 5.40
N GLY A 208 -8.41 -0.58 6.16
CA GLY A 208 -8.40 -0.24 7.58
C GLY A 208 -8.33 1.28 7.85
N HIS A 209 -9.05 1.72 8.88
CA HIS A 209 -9.38 3.13 9.16
C HIS A 209 -8.25 4.00 9.73
N LYS A 210 -7.11 3.41 10.13
CA LYS A 210 -5.99 4.16 10.73
C LYS A 210 -5.43 5.29 9.84
N ASP A 211 -5.67 5.25 8.53
CA ASP A 211 -5.23 6.28 7.59
C ASP A 211 -6.37 6.77 6.68
N GLU A 212 -7.48 7.12 7.33
CA GLU A 212 -8.70 7.60 6.66
C GLU A 212 -8.43 8.86 5.83
N LYS A 213 -7.67 9.83 6.37
CA LYS A 213 -7.35 11.09 5.69
C LYS A 213 -6.65 10.86 4.35
N THR A 214 -5.63 9.99 4.32
CA THR A 214 -4.91 9.71 3.08
C THR A 214 -5.78 8.93 2.09
N THR A 215 -6.58 8.00 2.59
CA THR A 215 -7.54 7.23 1.78
C THR A 215 -8.55 8.16 1.10
N LEU A 216 -9.14 9.09 1.86
CA LEU A 216 -10.10 10.05 1.34
C LEU A 216 -9.45 11.01 0.33
N GLN A 217 -8.24 11.50 0.61
CA GLN A 217 -7.50 12.36 -0.32
C GLN A 217 -7.25 11.70 -1.67
N ILE A 218 -6.83 10.43 -1.68
CA ILE A 218 -6.60 9.68 -2.92
C ILE A 218 -7.92 9.46 -3.64
N TYR A 219 -8.94 8.98 -2.91
CA TYR A 219 -10.27 8.73 -3.47
C TYR A 219 -10.84 9.98 -4.16
N THR A 220 -10.87 11.13 -3.45
CA THR A 220 -11.38 12.39 -4.00
C THR A 220 -10.64 12.79 -5.27
N HIS A 221 -9.31 12.66 -5.28
CA HIS A 221 -8.51 13.00 -6.45
C HIS A 221 -8.83 12.13 -7.67
N VAL A 222 -8.94 10.80 -7.47
CA VAL A 222 -9.28 9.86 -8.53
C VAL A 222 -10.69 10.13 -9.05
N THR A 223 -11.68 10.30 -8.16
CA THR A 223 -13.06 10.57 -8.57
C THR A 223 -13.20 11.90 -9.31
N GLN A 224 -12.37 12.91 -8.99
CA GLN A 224 -12.36 14.17 -9.72
C GLN A 224 -11.87 13.96 -11.15
N SER A 225 -10.78 13.20 -11.35
CA SER A 225 -10.29 12.85 -12.68
C SER A 225 -11.32 12.07 -13.49
N MET A 226 -12.03 11.12 -12.87
CA MET A 226 -13.09 10.36 -13.54
C MET A 226 -14.28 11.24 -13.95
N ASN A 227 -14.61 12.27 -13.17
CA ASN A 227 -15.68 13.21 -13.49
C ASN A 227 -15.31 14.12 -14.67
N GLU A 228 -14.05 14.55 -14.76
CA GLU A 228 -13.53 15.31 -15.90
C GLU A 228 -13.63 14.49 -17.20
N ASP A 229 -13.18 13.22 -17.17
CA ASP A 229 -13.33 12.29 -18.31
C ASP A 229 -14.79 12.04 -18.68
N THR A 230 -15.70 12.04 -17.69
CA THR A 230 -17.14 11.83 -17.91
C THR A 230 -17.77 13.04 -18.61
N LEU A 231 -17.37 14.25 -18.24
CA LEU A 231 -17.83 15.48 -18.89
C LEU A 231 -17.44 15.49 -20.37
N GLU A 232 -16.21 15.10 -20.69
CA GLU A 232 -15.75 14.97 -22.09
C GLU A 232 -16.61 13.98 -22.87
N LYS A 233 -16.87 12.79 -22.33
CA LYS A 233 -17.72 11.78 -22.96
C LYS A 233 -19.17 12.23 -23.12
N LEU A 234 -19.73 12.96 -22.15
CA LEU A 234 -21.08 13.50 -22.24
C LEU A 234 -21.21 14.53 -23.37
N ASN A 235 -20.16 15.33 -23.62
CA ASN A 235 -20.14 16.29 -24.72
C ASN A 235 -20.09 15.63 -26.11
N GLU A 236 -19.65 14.38 -26.21
CA GLU A 236 -19.65 13.60 -27.46
C GLU A 236 -21.04 13.03 -27.80
N ILE A 237 -21.95 12.98 -26.82
CA ILE A 237 -23.33 12.55 -27.04
C ILE A 237 -24.09 13.70 -27.72
N LYS A 238 -24.19 13.63 -29.05
CA LYS A 238 -25.13 14.45 -29.81
C LYS A 238 -26.51 13.81 -29.74
N LEU A 239 -27.44 14.46 -29.04
CA LEU A 239 -28.87 14.16 -29.08
C LEU A 239 -29.50 14.75 -30.35
#